data_AF-A0A6C0J5T2-F1
#
_entry.id   AF-A0A6C0J5T2-F1
#
_cell.length_a   1.000
_cell.length_b   1.000
_cell.length_c   1.000
_cell.angle_alpha   90.00
_cell.angle_beta   90.00
_cell.angle_gamma   90.00
#
_symmetry.space_group_name_H-M   'P 1'
#
loop_
_entity.id
_entity.type
_entity.pdbx_description
1 polymer ?
#
loop_
_entity_poly.entity_id
_entity_poly.type
_entity_poly.pdbx_seq_one_letter_code
_entity_poly.pdbx_strand_id
1 'polypeptide(L)'
;MPRPSSTAARSTNLLNTQVTSRHFHAMDHWDAKFPLIAQFVRAVVFISVITDHIKQTVVKAAVKAGKRLVAECFAAYTSDPSIINIFISAYARKADSSQREQLADYMTGGVFSINTEKNAIECRDVLRNILRVNPSATIVVHFDEFDHGCGSNQLVNTSGLWDLLMNSPNVRIIEYSASPEEGLLGEDVNRRCCTMPAHPDYRGAQYYLRAGLVTEAEAPLGFDEDDNISDLSDQVKTIITAAKTQMVVGDIRTTRPLVIIRITDGFKPFQAAYSAGRIPFLDYDADDLDAVPVDVRFVASTSAGTHQIQWDSYDFWKREMTVARRAKSIVVVFIDQVCTRSTDWFCHPFLYAYHDYHDKSAINTIIQASLRASYYIGKKNDRGESVYGMEDHPIQLFADIDIVRYVAGEISLDEVNRRVSSRAGVQRADPTEWGRPIRVQLRPEQVVLPCFTTQLRSGDSGVQQRAMIKQILLAADGLDNMQREILAGRNLATKRTYRANNLTGGIHHVHDRWSSGRSSKPGGGIPSDWMFDQRHSLFWIDIAQENTNGIPAGTVYITYGLVSDDDGETYTHHLRNGPGGRSLSIFGLPR
;
A
#
# COMPACT_ATOMS: atom_id res chain seq x y z
N MET A 1 6.49 -49.68 6.28
CA MET A 1 5.45 -48.74 5.81
C MET A 1 5.60 -47.44 6.58
N PRO A 2 5.84 -46.29 5.94
CA PRO A 2 5.94 -45.02 6.65
C PRO A 2 4.52 -44.55 7.03
N ARG A 3 4.35 -44.14 8.29
CA ARG A 3 3.11 -43.53 8.77
C ARG A 3 2.88 -42.19 8.07
N PRO A 4 1.65 -41.87 7.61
CA PRO A 4 1.36 -40.57 7.02
C PRO A 4 1.45 -39.48 8.08
N SER A 5 1.93 -38.30 7.67
CA SER A 5 2.10 -37.12 8.50
C SER A 5 0.75 -36.60 9.02
N SER A 6 0.72 -36.18 10.29
CA SER A 6 -0.47 -35.73 11.03
C SER A 6 -1.16 -34.49 10.45
N THR A 7 -0.52 -33.78 9.53
CA THR A 7 -1.05 -32.60 8.84
C THR A 7 -2.07 -32.96 7.75
N ALA A 8 -1.92 -34.10 7.07
CA ALA A 8 -2.83 -34.52 5.98
C ALA A 8 -4.18 -35.06 6.51
N ALA A 9 -4.20 -35.58 7.74
CA ALA A 9 -5.42 -36.07 8.39
C ALA A 9 -6.32 -34.94 8.93
N ARG A 10 -5.78 -33.72 9.12
CA ARG A 10 -6.56 -32.55 9.55
C ARG A 10 -7.34 -31.90 8.40
N SER A 11 -6.83 -31.94 7.17
CA SER A 11 -7.47 -31.29 6.01
C SER A 11 -8.63 -32.06 5.41
N THR A 12 -8.63 -33.40 5.51
CA THR A 12 -9.73 -34.26 5.02
C THR A 12 -10.93 -34.29 5.97
N ASN A 13 -10.73 -34.05 7.27
CA ASN A 13 -11.82 -33.97 8.26
C ASN A 13 -12.55 -32.60 8.29
N LEU A 14 -12.01 -31.54 7.67
CA LEU A 14 -12.66 -30.22 7.66
C LEU A 14 -13.90 -30.16 6.78
N LEU A 15 -13.95 -30.93 5.68
CA LEU A 15 -15.09 -30.92 4.75
C LEU A 15 -16.23 -31.88 5.17
N ASN A 16 -15.92 -33.04 5.76
CA ASN A 16 -16.93 -34.05 6.11
C ASN A 16 -17.55 -33.89 7.51
N THR A 17 -16.94 -33.12 8.42
CA THR A 17 -17.40 -33.04 9.83
C THR A 17 -18.09 -31.72 10.19
N GLN A 18 -18.19 -30.76 9.27
CA GLN A 18 -18.70 -29.41 9.60
C GLN A 18 -20.01 -28.99 8.94
N VAL A 19 -20.62 -29.80 8.08
CA VAL A 19 -21.83 -29.36 7.34
C VAL A 19 -23.10 -29.38 8.20
N THR A 20 -23.13 -30.09 9.33
CA THR A 20 -24.39 -30.37 10.06
C THR A 20 -24.78 -29.36 11.15
N SER A 21 -24.06 -28.25 11.36
CA SER A 21 -24.51 -27.21 12.33
C SER A 21 -24.05 -25.78 12.04
N ARG A 22 -23.76 -25.41 10.78
CA ARG A 22 -23.43 -24.00 10.48
C ARG A 22 -24.67 -23.13 10.61
N HIS A 23 -24.58 -22.13 11.48
CA HIS A 23 -25.64 -21.15 11.74
C HIS A 23 -25.54 -20.01 10.72
N PHE A 24 -25.73 -20.30 9.43
CA PHE A 24 -25.82 -19.22 8.44
C PHE A 24 -27.23 -18.63 8.45
N HIS A 25 -27.32 -17.31 8.29
CA HIS A 25 -28.61 -16.65 8.13
C HIS A 25 -29.20 -16.96 6.74
N ALA A 26 -30.46 -17.38 6.71
CA ALA A 26 -31.21 -17.55 5.47
C ALA A 26 -31.36 -16.21 4.72
N MET A 27 -31.60 -16.25 3.41
CA MET A 27 -31.72 -15.04 2.60
C MET A 27 -32.82 -14.07 3.09
N ASP A 28 -33.91 -14.57 3.65
CA ASP A 28 -34.97 -13.74 4.25
C ASP A 28 -34.44 -12.81 5.35
N HIS A 29 -33.43 -13.25 6.11
CA HIS A 29 -32.76 -12.39 7.09
C HIS A 29 -32.04 -11.22 6.43
N TRP A 30 -31.33 -11.48 5.34
CA TRP A 30 -30.58 -10.47 4.60
C TRP A 30 -31.51 -9.47 3.92
N ASP A 31 -32.62 -9.97 3.35
CA ASP A 31 -33.65 -9.11 2.75
C ASP A 31 -34.33 -8.21 3.78
N ALA A 32 -34.58 -8.71 4.99
CA ALA A 32 -35.18 -7.92 6.06
C ALA A 32 -34.20 -6.92 6.68
N LYS A 33 -32.95 -7.33 6.93
CA LYS A 33 -31.98 -6.55 7.72
C LYS A 33 -31.10 -5.65 6.87
N PHE A 34 -30.75 -6.07 5.65
CA PHE A 34 -29.83 -5.38 4.75
C PHE A 34 -30.32 -5.41 3.29
N PRO A 35 -31.53 -4.91 2.99
CA PRO A 35 -32.17 -5.06 1.68
C PRO A 35 -31.33 -4.53 0.52
N LEU A 36 -30.63 -3.40 0.70
CA LEU A 36 -29.76 -2.82 -0.33
C LEU A 36 -28.55 -3.72 -0.65
N ILE A 37 -27.97 -4.36 0.36
CA ILE A 37 -26.84 -5.28 0.19
C ILE A 37 -27.32 -6.56 -0.48
N ALA A 38 -28.45 -7.12 -0.02
CA ALA A 38 -29.04 -8.32 -0.60
C ALA A 38 -29.39 -8.11 -2.09
N GLN A 39 -30.00 -6.98 -2.43
CA GLN A 39 -30.29 -6.61 -3.81
C GLN A 39 -29.00 -6.44 -4.63
N PHE A 40 -28.00 -5.71 -4.11
CA PHE A 40 -26.72 -5.51 -4.80
C PHE A 40 -26.00 -6.84 -5.07
N VAL A 41 -25.98 -7.75 -4.09
CA VAL A 41 -25.41 -9.09 -4.22
C VAL A 41 -26.12 -9.86 -5.33
N ARG A 42 -27.46 -9.96 -5.30
CA ARG A 42 -28.21 -10.74 -6.29
C ARG A 42 -28.16 -10.15 -7.69
N ALA A 43 -28.34 -8.84 -7.81
CA ALA A 43 -28.52 -8.17 -9.10
C ALA A 43 -27.20 -7.77 -9.77
N VAL A 44 -26.09 -7.75 -9.04
CA VAL A 44 -24.81 -7.26 -9.56
C VAL A 44 -23.69 -8.27 -9.33
N VAL A 45 -23.37 -8.58 -8.07
CA VAL A 45 -22.20 -9.40 -7.74
C VAL A 45 -22.37 -10.85 -8.19
N PHE A 46 -23.52 -11.46 -7.89
CA PHE A 46 -23.85 -12.82 -8.31
C PHE A 46 -23.89 -12.96 -9.83
N ILE A 47 -24.53 -12.03 -10.53
CA ILE A 47 -24.57 -12.04 -11.99
C ILE A 47 -23.15 -11.95 -12.55
N SER A 48 -22.32 -11.03 -12.05
CA SER A 48 -20.92 -10.90 -12.47
C SER A 48 -20.14 -12.21 -12.30
N VAL A 49 -20.20 -12.81 -11.11
CA VAL A 49 -19.34 -13.93 -10.74
C VAL A 49 -19.83 -15.27 -11.30
N ILE A 50 -21.13 -15.53 -11.20
CA ILE A 50 -21.74 -16.84 -11.45
C ILE A 50 -22.37 -16.91 -12.84
N THR A 51 -23.18 -15.91 -13.22
CA THR A 51 -23.90 -15.92 -14.50
C THR A 51 -22.99 -15.56 -15.67
N ASP A 52 -22.24 -14.47 -15.54
CA ASP A 52 -21.37 -13.94 -16.59
C ASP A 52 -19.96 -14.55 -16.54
N HIS A 53 -19.68 -15.34 -15.49
CA HIS A 53 -18.39 -16.00 -15.28
C HIS A 53 -17.18 -15.07 -15.26
N ILE A 54 -17.35 -13.82 -14.82
CA ILE A 54 -16.25 -12.84 -14.74
C ILE A 54 -15.19 -13.32 -13.77
N LYS A 55 -13.94 -13.40 -14.24
CA LYS A 55 -12.82 -13.94 -13.45
C LYS A 55 -12.55 -13.13 -12.18
N GLN A 56 -12.55 -11.80 -12.32
CA GLN A 56 -12.29 -10.86 -11.24
C GLN A 56 -13.42 -9.83 -11.15
N THR A 57 -14.17 -9.87 -10.04
CA THR A 57 -15.19 -8.86 -9.72
C THR A 57 -14.68 -7.98 -8.61
N VAL A 58 -14.48 -6.69 -8.89
CA VAL A 58 -14.05 -5.71 -7.88
C VAL A 58 -15.27 -5.03 -7.31
N VAL A 59 -15.48 -5.12 -6.01
CA VAL A 59 -16.51 -4.39 -5.28
C VAL A 59 -15.91 -3.09 -4.75
N LYS A 60 -16.17 -2.00 -5.47
CA LYS A 60 -15.83 -0.63 -5.01
C LYS A 60 -16.84 -0.21 -3.95
N ALA A 61 -16.37 0.09 -2.75
CA ALA A 61 -17.26 0.45 -1.66
C ALA A 61 -16.57 1.41 -0.68
N ALA A 62 -17.30 2.42 -0.24
CA ALA A 62 -16.77 3.44 0.68
C ALA A 62 -16.18 2.82 1.97
N VAL A 63 -15.31 3.58 2.62
CA VAL A 63 -14.76 3.21 3.94
C VAL A 63 -15.93 2.96 4.91
N LYS A 64 -15.86 1.90 5.72
CA LYS A 64 -16.93 1.46 6.64
C LYS A 64 -18.27 1.08 5.99
N ALA A 65 -18.38 1.01 4.66
CA ALA A 65 -19.66 0.78 3.98
C ALA A 65 -20.31 -0.62 4.22
N GLY A 66 -19.63 -1.52 4.95
CA GLY A 66 -20.12 -2.88 5.21
C GLY A 66 -19.68 -3.92 4.17
N LYS A 67 -18.50 -3.77 3.56
CA LYS A 67 -17.97 -4.69 2.52
C LYS A 67 -18.01 -6.17 2.93
N ARG A 68 -17.72 -6.46 4.20
CA ARG A 68 -17.81 -7.81 4.78
C ARG A 68 -19.20 -8.44 4.61
N LEU A 69 -20.27 -7.65 4.79
CA LEU A 69 -21.65 -8.12 4.64
C LEU A 69 -21.95 -8.59 3.21
N VAL A 70 -21.26 -8.05 2.20
CA VAL A 70 -21.36 -8.52 0.82
C VAL A 70 -20.83 -9.95 0.71
N ALA A 71 -19.70 -10.25 1.36
CA ALA A 71 -19.13 -11.61 1.34
C ALA A 71 -20.05 -12.61 2.06
N GLU A 72 -20.57 -12.25 3.23
CA GLU A 72 -21.49 -13.10 4.00
C GLU A 72 -22.81 -13.32 3.25
N CYS A 73 -23.42 -12.26 2.71
CA CYS A 73 -24.64 -12.36 1.93
C CYS A 73 -24.43 -13.15 0.64
N PHE A 74 -23.30 -12.98 -0.04
CA PHE A 74 -22.97 -13.76 -1.23
C PHE A 74 -22.83 -15.25 -0.90
N ALA A 75 -22.10 -15.58 0.17
CA ALA A 75 -21.93 -16.96 0.62
C ALA A 75 -23.26 -17.59 1.06
N ALA A 76 -24.14 -16.84 1.73
CA ALA A 76 -25.48 -17.28 2.09
C ALA A 76 -26.36 -17.54 0.84
N TYR A 77 -26.25 -16.68 -0.17
CA TYR A 77 -26.97 -16.83 -1.44
C TYR A 77 -26.43 -17.99 -2.30
N THR A 78 -25.16 -18.37 -2.11
CA THR A 78 -24.47 -19.42 -2.87
C THR A 78 -24.15 -20.63 -2.00
N SER A 79 -25.03 -20.97 -1.06
CA SER A 79 -24.84 -22.10 -0.13
C SER A 79 -24.92 -23.50 -0.79
N ASP A 80 -25.05 -23.57 -2.11
CA ASP A 80 -25.08 -24.81 -2.87
C ASP A 80 -23.71 -25.52 -2.83
N PRO A 81 -23.64 -26.86 -2.70
CA PRO A 81 -22.38 -27.62 -2.66
C PRO A 81 -21.48 -27.44 -3.89
N SER A 82 -22.02 -26.99 -5.03
CA SER A 82 -21.25 -26.68 -6.24
C SER A 82 -20.47 -25.37 -6.16
N ILE A 83 -20.70 -24.54 -5.14
CA ILE A 83 -19.98 -23.28 -4.90
C ILE A 83 -19.26 -23.33 -3.55
N ILE A 84 -17.95 -23.14 -3.56
CA ILE A 84 -17.11 -23.11 -2.36
C ILE A 84 -16.61 -21.68 -2.15
N ASN A 85 -17.03 -21.06 -1.05
CA ASN A 85 -16.65 -19.69 -0.70
C ASN A 85 -15.45 -19.69 0.27
N ILE A 86 -14.40 -18.95 -0.08
CA ILE A 86 -13.18 -18.78 0.72
C ILE A 86 -12.98 -17.29 0.97
N PHE A 87 -12.62 -16.91 2.19
CA PHE A 87 -12.27 -15.53 2.50
C PHE A 87 -10.79 -15.40 2.82
N ILE A 88 -10.12 -14.44 2.19
CA ILE A 88 -8.70 -14.14 2.38
C ILE A 88 -8.59 -12.66 2.77
N SER A 89 -7.82 -12.37 3.80
CA SER A 89 -7.48 -11.00 4.17
C SER A 89 -5.98 -10.82 4.38
N ALA A 90 -5.45 -9.72 3.82
CA ALA A 90 -4.08 -9.26 4.01
C ALA A 90 -3.75 -8.96 5.47
N TYR A 91 -4.74 -8.51 6.25
CA TYR A 91 -4.56 -8.20 7.65
C TYR A 91 -5.36 -9.14 8.54
N ALA A 92 -4.69 -9.68 9.56
CA ALA A 92 -5.35 -10.39 10.64
C ALA A 92 -4.95 -9.75 11.96
N ARG A 93 -5.90 -9.05 12.59
CA ARG A 93 -5.70 -8.43 13.89
C ARG A 93 -6.45 -9.20 14.97
N LYS A 94 -5.94 -9.12 16.20
CA LYS A 94 -6.57 -9.71 17.38
C LYS A 94 -7.97 -9.13 17.64
N ALA A 95 -8.17 -7.84 17.36
CA ALA A 95 -9.47 -7.17 17.49
C ALA A 95 -10.54 -7.70 16.53
N ASP A 96 -10.14 -8.35 15.43
CA ASP A 96 -11.04 -8.86 14.40
C ASP A 96 -11.36 -10.35 14.61
N SER A 97 -10.99 -10.96 15.74
CA SER A 97 -11.13 -12.41 15.94
C SER A 97 -12.59 -12.87 15.93
N SER A 98 -13.47 -12.17 16.67
CA SER A 98 -14.91 -12.49 16.71
C SER A 98 -15.58 -12.31 15.34
N GLN A 99 -15.13 -11.31 14.59
CA GLN A 99 -15.58 -11.05 13.23
C GLN A 99 -15.22 -12.19 12.28
N ARG A 100 -14.03 -12.76 12.44
CA ARG A 100 -13.55 -13.86 11.60
C ARG A 100 -14.16 -15.20 11.98
N GLU A 101 -14.45 -15.41 13.25
CA GLU A 101 -15.25 -16.56 13.72
C GLU A 101 -16.64 -16.54 13.08
N GLN A 102 -17.33 -15.39 13.10
CA GLN A 102 -18.60 -15.21 12.41
C GLN A 102 -18.49 -15.43 10.89
N LEU A 103 -17.44 -14.91 10.24
CA LEU A 103 -17.21 -15.15 8.81
C LEU A 103 -17.01 -16.64 8.49
N ALA A 104 -16.38 -17.39 9.38
CA ALA A 104 -16.12 -18.81 9.18
C ALA A 104 -17.41 -19.64 9.12
N ASP A 105 -18.51 -19.15 9.71
CA ASP A 105 -19.83 -19.79 9.59
C ASP A 105 -20.39 -19.74 8.16
N TYR A 106 -19.98 -18.74 7.37
CA TYR A 106 -20.40 -18.55 5.98
C TYR A 106 -19.42 -19.17 4.97
N MET A 107 -18.11 -19.12 5.25
CA MET A 107 -17.07 -19.44 4.28
C MET A 107 -16.79 -20.95 4.22
N THR A 108 -17.42 -21.64 3.29
CA THR A 108 -17.39 -23.11 3.22
C THR A 108 -15.99 -23.70 3.02
N GLY A 109 -15.10 -22.97 2.35
CA GLY A 109 -13.69 -23.33 2.16
C GLY A 109 -12.72 -22.71 3.17
N GLY A 110 -13.20 -21.90 4.12
CA GLY A 110 -12.43 -21.34 5.22
C GLY A 110 -12.09 -19.84 5.12
N VAL A 111 -11.58 -19.30 6.22
CA VAL A 111 -11.14 -17.90 6.38
C VAL A 111 -9.64 -17.88 6.65
N PHE A 112 -8.86 -17.21 5.80
CA PHE A 112 -7.41 -17.19 5.84
C PHE A 112 -6.85 -15.79 6.11
N SER A 113 -5.77 -15.74 6.88
CA SER A 113 -4.92 -14.56 7.02
C SER A 113 -3.70 -14.77 6.15
N ILE A 114 -3.29 -13.76 5.39
CA ILE A 114 -2.06 -13.85 4.59
C ILE A 114 -1.07 -12.76 5.01
N ASN A 115 -0.97 -12.54 6.33
CA ASN A 115 -0.08 -11.57 6.96
C ASN A 115 1.36 -12.06 7.14
N THR A 116 1.63 -13.35 6.85
CA THR A 116 2.96 -13.94 6.85
C THR A 116 3.10 -14.90 5.68
N GLU A 117 4.32 -15.11 5.19
CA GLU A 117 4.60 -16.04 4.11
C GLU A 117 4.12 -17.46 4.43
N LYS A 118 4.33 -17.91 5.67
CA LYS A 118 3.83 -19.21 6.15
C LYS A 118 2.32 -19.33 5.96
N ASN A 119 1.55 -18.32 6.38
CA ASN A 119 0.09 -18.38 6.28
C ASN A 119 -0.38 -18.30 4.82
N ALA A 120 0.33 -17.55 3.97
CA ALA A 120 0.07 -17.51 2.53
C ALA A 120 0.33 -18.87 1.85
N ILE A 121 1.41 -19.56 2.21
CA ILE A 121 1.71 -20.93 1.75
C ILE A 121 0.64 -21.91 2.22
N GLU A 122 0.23 -21.84 3.48
CA GLU A 122 -0.84 -22.69 4.03
C GLU A 122 -2.16 -22.48 3.27
N CYS A 123 -2.57 -21.22 3.07
CA CYS A 123 -3.75 -20.88 2.28
C CYS A 123 -3.68 -21.46 0.86
N ARG A 124 -2.53 -21.30 0.19
CA ARG A 124 -2.29 -21.85 -1.16
C ARG A 124 -2.42 -23.36 -1.19
N ASP A 125 -1.84 -24.06 -0.22
CA ASP A 125 -1.84 -25.52 -0.20
C ASP A 125 -3.24 -26.07 0.13
N VAL A 126 -4.00 -25.41 1.00
CA VAL A 126 -5.42 -25.74 1.24
C VAL A 126 -6.25 -25.52 -0.02
N LEU A 127 -6.11 -24.36 -0.68
CA LEU A 127 -6.82 -24.05 -1.92
C LEU A 127 -6.50 -25.08 -3.01
N ARG A 128 -5.23 -25.47 -3.18
CA ARG A 128 -4.82 -26.51 -4.13
C ARG A 128 -5.50 -27.84 -3.83
N ASN A 129 -5.65 -28.21 -2.56
CA ASN A 129 -6.37 -29.43 -2.20
C ASN A 129 -7.86 -29.34 -2.49
N ILE A 130 -8.52 -28.20 -2.20
CA ILE A 130 -9.94 -27.97 -2.52
C ILE A 130 -10.17 -28.11 -4.03
N LEU A 131 -9.32 -27.47 -4.84
CA LEU A 131 -9.35 -27.56 -6.31
C LEU A 131 -9.24 -29.00 -6.82
N ARG A 132 -8.35 -29.79 -6.20
CA ARG A 132 -8.13 -31.20 -6.58
C ARG A 132 -9.32 -32.09 -6.23
N VAL A 133 -9.94 -31.88 -5.07
CA VAL A 133 -11.04 -32.71 -4.57
C VAL A 133 -12.37 -32.33 -5.21
N ASN A 134 -12.53 -31.06 -5.61
CA ASN A 134 -13.77 -30.53 -6.17
C ASN A 134 -13.54 -29.94 -7.57
N PRO A 135 -13.13 -30.74 -8.57
CA PRO A 135 -12.77 -30.23 -9.90
C PRO A 135 -13.94 -29.60 -10.65
N SER A 136 -15.18 -29.95 -10.31
CA SER A 136 -16.41 -29.39 -10.90
C SER A 136 -17.01 -28.23 -10.11
N ALA A 137 -16.52 -27.96 -8.89
CA ALA A 137 -17.04 -26.86 -8.08
C ALA A 137 -16.46 -25.52 -8.53
N THR A 138 -17.28 -24.49 -8.49
CA THR A 138 -16.83 -23.10 -8.61
C THR A 138 -16.29 -22.66 -7.26
N ILE A 139 -15.04 -22.21 -7.21
CA ILE A 139 -14.43 -21.67 -6.00
C ILE A 139 -14.48 -20.15 -6.09
N VAL A 140 -15.18 -19.51 -5.16
CA VAL A 140 -15.26 -18.06 -5.07
C VAL A 140 -14.36 -17.60 -3.93
N VAL A 141 -13.35 -16.79 -4.26
CA VAL A 141 -12.38 -16.26 -3.33
C VAL A 141 -12.68 -14.79 -3.08
N HIS A 142 -13.15 -14.50 -1.87
CA HIS A 142 -13.36 -13.16 -1.34
C HIS A 142 -12.03 -12.62 -0.82
N PHE A 143 -11.53 -11.53 -1.40
CA PHE A 143 -10.26 -10.92 -1.06
C PHE A 143 -10.48 -9.53 -0.47
N ASP A 144 -10.27 -9.40 0.84
CA ASP A 144 -10.37 -8.13 1.55
C ASP A 144 -9.04 -7.36 1.55
N GLU A 145 -9.14 -6.03 1.55
CA GLU A 145 -7.98 -5.11 1.49
C GLU A 145 -7.06 -5.40 0.29
N PHE A 146 -7.67 -5.57 -0.88
CA PHE A 146 -6.99 -5.85 -2.15
C PHE A 146 -5.88 -4.83 -2.48
N ASP A 147 -6.10 -3.56 -2.10
CA ASP A 147 -5.18 -2.44 -2.23
C ASP A 147 -3.83 -2.65 -1.48
N HIS A 148 -3.75 -3.64 -0.61
CA HIS A 148 -2.53 -3.96 0.15
C HIS A 148 -1.94 -5.35 -0.17
N GLY A 149 -2.65 -6.22 -0.88
CA GLY A 149 -2.27 -7.62 -1.06
C GLY A 149 -1.60 -7.98 -2.38
N CYS A 150 -1.82 -7.19 -3.45
CA CYS A 150 -1.59 -7.68 -4.82
C CYS A 150 -0.39 -7.06 -5.56
N GLY A 151 0.43 -6.24 -4.91
CA GLY A 151 1.68 -5.72 -5.49
C GLY A 151 2.71 -6.83 -5.75
N SER A 152 3.57 -6.69 -6.76
CA SER A 152 4.54 -7.73 -7.18
C SER A 152 5.45 -8.24 -6.05
N ASN A 153 5.73 -7.40 -5.05
CA ASN A 153 6.54 -7.74 -3.87
C ASN A 153 5.71 -8.20 -2.64
N GLN A 154 4.38 -8.31 -2.76
CA GLN A 154 3.49 -8.70 -1.67
C GLN A 154 3.36 -10.23 -1.53
N LEU A 155 3.00 -10.68 -0.33
CA LEU A 155 2.97 -12.10 0.05
C LEU A 155 2.07 -12.98 -0.84
N VAL A 156 1.00 -12.42 -1.42
CA VAL A 156 0.10 -13.15 -2.33
C VAL A 156 0.84 -13.58 -3.59
N ASN A 157 1.68 -12.70 -4.13
CA ASN A 157 2.46 -12.96 -5.33
C ASN A 157 3.68 -13.81 -5.00
N THR A 158 4.45 -13.45 -3.98
CA THR A 158 5.69 -14.18 -3.65
C THR A 158 5.44 -15.62 -3.17
N SER A 159 4.28 -15.91 -2.59
CA SER A 159 3.88 -17.28 -2.24
C SER A 159 3.38 -18.12 -3.42
N GLY A 160 3.17 -17.51 -4.60
CA GLY A 160 2.53 -18.16 -5.76
C GLY A 160 1.03 -18.41 -5.57
N LEU A 161 0.40 -17.79 -4.56
CA LEU A 161 -1.04 -17.88 -4.34
C LEU A 161 -1.81 -17.18 -5.47
N TRP A 162 -1.34 -16.00 -5.91
CA TRP A 162 -1.95 -15.28 -7.02
C TRP A 162 -1.97 -16.08 -8.31
N ASP A 163 -0.83 -16.70 -8.67
CA ASP A 163 -0.72 -17.54 -9.86
C ASP A 163 -1.68 -18.72 -9.81
N LEU A 164 -1.85 -19.35 -8.65
CA LEU A 164 -2.83 -20.42 -8.46
C LEU A 164 -4.26 -19.91 -8.68
N LEU A 165 -4.60 -18.76 -8.11
CA LEU A 165 -5.93 -18.15 -8.26
C LEU A 165 -6.23 -17.79 -9.71
N MET A 166 -5.27 -17.17 -10.41
CA MET A 166 -5.46 -16.69 -11.78
C MET A 166 -5.48 -17.82 -12.80
N ASN A 167 -4.60 -18.82 -12.67
CA ASN A 167 -4.49 -19.92 -13.63
C ASN A 167 -5.55 -21.03 -13.43
N SER A 168 -6.32 -21.00 -12.34
CA SER A 168 -7.36 -21.99 -12.09
C SER A 168 -8.69 -21.59 -12.78
N PRO A 169 -9.20 -22.36 -13.76
CA PRO A 169 -10.36 -21.95 -14.56
C PRO A 169 -11.69 -21.93 -13.78
N ASN A 170 -11.78 -22.71 -12.70
CA ASN A 170 -12.97 -22.78 -11.82
C ASN A 170 -12.89 -21.82 -10.62
N VAL A 171 -11.83 -21.02 -10.50
CA VAL A 171 -11.71 -19.99 -9.46
C VAL A 171 -12.28 -18.67 -9.97
N ARG A 172 -13.06 -17.99 -9.14
CA ARG A 172 -13.53 -16.62 -9.30
C ARG A 172 -13.06 -15.79 -8.11
N ILE A 173 -12.75 -14.53 -8.34
CA ILE A 173 -12.21 -13.64 -7.31
C ILE A 173 -13.16 -12.46 -7.13
N ILE A 174 -13.52 -12.17 -5.88
CA ILE A 174 -14.25 -10.95 -5.50
C ILE A 174 -13.30 -10.09 -4.65
N GLU A 175 -12.89 -8.95 -5.16
CA GLU A 175 -11.94 -8.04 -4.51
C GLU A 175 -12.68 -6.88 -3.86
N TYR A 176 -12.37 -6.57 -2.60
CA TYR A 176 -13.00 -5.48 -1.87
C TYR A 176 -12.02 -4.32 -1.70
N SER A 177 -12.38 -3.13 -2.19
CA SER A 177 -11.54 -1.93 -2.03
C SER A 177 -12.38 -0.65 -1.96
N ALA A 178 -11.87 0.34 -1.22
CA ALA A 178 -12.39 1.71 -1.25
C ALA A 178 -11.88 2.52 -2.43
N SER A 179 -10.69 2.16 -2.92
CA SER A 179 -9.96 2.82 -4.01
C SER A 179 -9.37 1.75 -4.94
N PRO A 180 -10.21 1.02 -5.68
CA PRO A 180 -9.75 -0.06 -6.55
C PRO A 180 -8.93 0.42 -7.75
N GLU A 181 -8.92 1.71 -8.04
CA GLU A 181 -8.42 2.28 -9.28
C GLU A 181 -6.96 1.95 -9.56
N GLU A 182 -6.08 1.93 -8.54
CA GLU A 182 -4.69 1.49 -8.70
C GLU A 182 -4.58 0.05 -9.24
N GLY A 183 -5.52 -0.82 -8.87
CA GLY A 183 -5.62 -2.16 -9.42
C GLY A 183 -6.26 -2.20 -10.80
N LEU A 184 -7.25 -1.34 -11.06
CA LEU A 184 -8.00 -1.29 -12.31
C LEU A 184 -7.20 -0.73 -13.50
N LEU A 185 -6.02 -0.14 -13.27
CA LEU A 185 -5.14 0.36 -14.34
C LEU A 185 -4.53 -0.75 -15.22
N GLY A 186 -4.71 -2.02 -14.87
CA GLY A 186 -4.30 -3.15 -15.73
C GLY A 186 -5.29 -3.43 -16.85
N GLU A 187 -4.80 -3.72 -18.06
CA GLU A 187 -5.59 -4.14 -19.23
C GLU A 187 -6.15 -5.58 -19.12
N ASP A 188 -6.61 -5.99 -17.93
CA ASP A 188 -7.23 -7.30 -17.74
C ASP A 188 -8.67 -7.28 -18.28
N VAL A 189 -8.83 -7.81 -19.50
CA VAL A 189 -10.10 -7.88 -20.25
C VAL A 189 -11.22 -8.68 -19.55
N ASN A 190 -10.93 -9.36 -18.44
CA ASN A 190 -11.89 -10.16 -17.68
C ASN A 190 -12.07 -9.68 -16.23
N ARG A 191 -12.04 -8.37 -16.03
CA ARG A 191 -12.33 -7.72 -14.75
C ARG A 191 -13.57 -6.83 -14.85
N ARG A 192 -14.42 -6.87 -13.82
CA ARG A 192 -15.58 -5.98 -13.69
C ARG A 192 -15.57 -5.25 -12.36
N CYS A 193 -15.64 -3.93 -12.40
CA CYS A 193 -15.82 -3.11 -11.20
C CYS A 193 -17.31 -2.85 -10.95
N CYS A 194 -17.77 -3.14 -9.75
CA CYS A 194 -19.14 -2.99 -9.28
C CYS A 194 -19.13 -2.05 -8.08
N THR A 195 -19.79 -0.89 -8.20
CA THR A 195 -19.88 0.07 -7.09
C THR A 195 -21.04 -0.30 -6.17
N MET A 196 -20.72 -0.59 -4.91
CA MET A 196 -21.72 -0.87 -3.87
C MET A 196 -22.47 0.42 -3.51
N PRO A 197 -23.81 0.39 -3.43
CA PRO A 197 -24.57 1.53 -2.96
C PRO A 197 -24.25 1.83 -1.49
N ALA A 198 -24.10 3.11 -1.16
CA ALA A 198 -24.03 3.53 0.24
C ALA A 198 -25.42 3.42 0.88
N HIS A 199 -25.46 3.04 2.16
CA HIS A 199 -26.70 3.09 2.94
C HIS A 199 -27.19 4.56 3.06
N PRO A 200 -28.50 4.84 3.06
CA PRO A 200 -29.02 6.21 3.25
C PRO A 200 -28.54 6.89 4.54
N ASP A 201 -28.30 6.09 5.59
CA ASP A 201 -27.80 6.59 6.87
C ASP A 201 -26.28 6.77 6.91
N TYR A 202 -25.54 6.39 5.86
CA TYR A 202 -24.10 6.56 5.81
C TYR A 202 -23.73 8.02 5.60
N ARG A 203 -22.76 8.50 6.39
CA ARG A 203 -22.22 9.86 6.37
C ARG A 203 -20.74 9.79 6.05
N GLY A 204 -20.43 9.74 4.75
CA GLY A 204 -19.05 9.70 4.23
C GLY A 204 -18.71 10.90 3.34
N ALA A 205 -17.71 10.76 2.48
CA ALA A 205 -17.16 11.83 1.65
C ALA A 205 -18.21 12.72 0.95
N GLN A 206 -19.18 12.09 0.27
CA GLN A 206 -20.23 12.84 -0.45
C GLN A 206 -21.14 13.66 0.47
N TYR A 207 -21.41 13.17 1.69
CA TYR A 207 -22.17 13.93 2.68
C TYR A 207 -21.37 15.16 3.14
N TYR A 208 -20.11 14.97 3.51
CA TYR A 208 -19.26 16.06 4.01
C TYR A 208 -19.10 17.18 2.99
N LEU A 209 -18.88 16.84 1.70
CA LEU A 209 -18.79 17.83 0.63
C LEU A 209 -20.10 18.61 0.43
N ARG A 210 -21.22 17.91 0.32
CA ARG A 210 -22.55 18.54 0.12
C ARG A 210 -22.96 19.43 1.30
N ALA A 211 -22.57 19.06 2.51
CA ALA A 211 -22.86 19.82 3.71
C ALA A 211 -21.89 21.00 3.95
N GLY A 212 -20.87 21.19 3.09
CA GLY A 212 -19.87 22.23 3.27
C GLY A 212 -19.01 22.04 4.53
N LEU A 213 -18.76 20.79 4.92
CA LEU A 213 -18.06 20.41 6.14
C LEU A 213 -16.59 20.02 5.90
N VAL A 214 -16.08 20.14 4.67
CA VAL A 214 -14.71 19.78 4.31
C VAL A 214 -13.88 21.06 4.15
N THR A 215 -12.73 21.10 4.82
CA THR A 215 -11.70 22.13 4.66
C THR A 215 -10.36 21.45 4.35
N GLU A 216 -9.52 22.06 3.50
CA GLU A 216 -8.17 21.54 3.25
C GLU A 216 -7.36 21.53 4.55
N ALA A 217 -6.78 20.38 4.91
CA ALA A 217 -5.90 20.29 6.07
C ALA A 217 -4.56 20.99 5.80
N GLU A 218 -4.10 21.76 6.76
CA GLU A 218 -2.75 22.31 6.83
C GLU A 218 -1.91 21.56 7.86
N ALA A 219 -0.58 21.72 7.81
CA ALA A 219 0.31 21.15 8.81
C ALA A 219 -0.16 21.53 10.24
N PRO A 220 -0.26 20.58 11.18
CA PRO A 220 -0.86 20.82 12.49
C PRO A 220 0.04 21.61 13.45
N LEU A 221 1.35 21.69 13.15
CA LEU A 221 2.37 22.28 14.01
C LEU A 221 3.04 23.47 13.33
N GLY A 222 3.32 24.50 14.11
CA GLY A 222 4.19 25.61 13.75
C GLY A 222 5.63 25.32 14.17
N PHE A 223 6.58 25.80 13.36
CA PHE A 223 8.00 25.69 13.60
C PHE A 223 8.62 27.08 13.72
N ASP A 224 9.62 27.26 14.58
CA ASP A 224 10.42 28.49 14.65
C ASP A 224 11.52 28.51 13.57
N GLU A 225 12.35 29.57 13.59
CA GLU A 225 13.46 29.75 12.63
C GLU A 225 14.52 28.64 12.73
N ASP A 226 14.58 27.93 13.85
CA ASP A 226 15.52 26.83 14.11
C ASP A 226 14.89 25.44 13.83
N ASP A 227 13.75 25.39 13.14
CA ASP A 227 12.95 24.18 12.87
C ASP A 227 12.51 23.43 14.15
N ASN A 228 12.48 24.12 15.30
CA ASN A 228 11.89 23.56 16.52
C ASN A 228 10.39 23.81 16.54
N ILE A 229 9.64 22.89 17.14
CA ILE A 229 8.20 23.07 17.33
C ILE A 229 7.98 24.22 18.30
N SER A 230 7.41 25.31 17.78
CA SER A 230 7.18 26.54 18.52
C SER A 230 5.75 26.62 19.07
N ASP A 231 4.77 26.16 18.30
CA ASP A 231 3.35 26.20 18.68
C ASP A 231 2.50 25.29 17.77
N LEU A 232 1.17 25.32 17.95
CA LEU A 232 0.18 24.83 16.99
C LEU A 232 0.07 25.75 15.78
N SER A 233 -0.35 25.20 14.64
CA SER A 233 -0.66 26.01 13.47
C SER A 233 -1.92 26.86 13.66
N ASP A 234 -2.04 27.94 12.89
CA ASP A 234 -3.20 28.84 12.94
C ASP A 234 -4.51 28.12 12.64
N GLN A 235 -4.50 27.15 11.72
CA GLN A 235 -5.65 26.31 11.44
C GLN A 235 -6.07 25.52 12.67
N VAL A 236 -5.14 24.84 13.36
CA VAL A 236 -5.44 24.08 14.58
C VAL A 236 -5.95 25.00 15.70
N LYS A 237 -5.33 26.17 15.89
CA LYS A 237 -5.79 27.17 16.86
C LYS A 237 -7.21 27.64 16.55
N THR A 238 -7.53 27.85 15.28
CA THR A 238 -8.88 28.23 14.82
C THR A 238 -9.90 27.14 15.11
N ILE A 239 -9.57 25.87 14.85
CA ILE A 239 -10.43 24.72 15.16
C ILE A 239 -10.74 24.67 16.66
N ILE A 240 -9.70 24.75 17.49
CA ILE A 240 -9.82 24.69 18.94
C ILE A 240 -10.63 25.87 19.47
N THR A 241 -10.37 27.09 18.97
CA THR A 241 -11.10 28.30 19.36
C THR A 241 -12.58 28.20 18.98
N ALA A 242 -12.89 27.71 17.78
CA ALA A 242 -14.28 27.52 17.35
C ALA A 242 -15.00 26.47 18.22
N ALA A 243 -14.31 25.39 18.61
CA ALA A 243 -14.84 24.40 19.56
C ALA A 243 -15.08 25.01 20.96
N LYS A 244 -14.15 25.85 21.46
CA LYS A 244 -14.33 26.60 22.72
C LYS A 244 -15.57 27.50 22.65
N THR A 245 -15.74 28.27 21.56
CA THR A 245 -16.92 29.12 21.36
C THR A 245 -18.21 28.30 21.34
N GLN A 246 -18.22 27.13 20.71
CA GLN A 246 -19.36 26.24 20.74
C GLN A 246 -19.69 25.80 22.18
N MET A 247 -18.69 25.50 23.01
CA MET A 247 -18.89 25.12 24.41
C MET A 247 -19.49 26.25 25.27
N VAL A 248 -19.18 27.51 24.97
CA VAL A 248 -19.74 28.68 25.67
C VAL A 248 -21.19 28.93 25.28
N VAL A 249 -21.48 28.90 23.98
CA VAL A 249 -22.79 29.34 23.43
C VAL A 249 -23.80 28.19 23.33
N GLY A 250 -23.32 26.95 23.20
CA GLY A 250 -24.16 25.79 22.92
C GLY A 250 -24.84 25.19 24.16
N ASP A 251 -25.99 24.54 23.94
CA ASP A 251 -26.62 23.69 24.96
C ASP A 251 -25.70 22.49 25.26
N ILE A 252 -25.54 22.15 26.54
CA ILE A 252 -24.79 20.98 27.02
C ILE A 252 -25.19 19.67 26.30
N ARG A 253 -26.42 19.60 25.77
CA ARG A 253 -26.91 18.45 24.99
C ARG A 253 -26.38 18.42 23.57
N THR A 254 -26.18 19.58 22.94
CA THR A 254 -25.79 19.72 21.53
C THR A 254 -24.31 20.02 21.34
N THR A 255 -23.61 20.44 22.40
CA THR A 255 -22.18 20.72 22.35
C THR A 255 -21.37 19.46 22.11
N ARG A 256 -20.37 19.57 21.24
CA ARG A 256 -19.46 18.48 20.88
C ARG A 256 -18.07 18.85 21.39
N PRO A 257 -17.68 18.37 22.59
CA PRO A 257 -16.47 18.85 23.26
C PRO A 257 -15.18 18.26 22.69
N LEU A 258 -15.24 17.31 21.75
CA LEU A 258 -14.07 16.57 21.30
C LEU A 258 -13.50 17.11 19.99
N VAL A 259 -12.20 17.37 19.96
CA VAL A 259 -11.41 17.63 18.76
C VAL A 259 -10.32 16.57 18.65
N ILE A 260 -10.16 15.99 17.46
CA ILE A 260 -9.08 15.02 17.19
C ILE A 260 -8.15 15.61 16.13
N ILE A 261 -6.86 15.67 16.43
CA ILE A 261 -5.82 16.20 15.55
C ILE A 261 -4.77 15.13 15.32
N ARG A 262 -4.48 14.85 14.07
CA ARG A 262 -3.40 13.95 13.71
C ARG A 262 -2.09 14.70 13.55
N ILE A 263 -1.02 14.14 14.11
CA ILE A 263 0.34 14.62 13.94
C ILE A 263 1.20 13.43 13.49
N THR A 264 1.45 13.32 12.19
CA THR A 264 2.30 12.27 11.63
C THR A 264 3.78 12.50 11.92
N ASP A 265 4.20 13.76 11.82
CA ASP A 265 5.58 14.18 11.97
C ASP A 265 5.71 15.11 13.17
N GLY A 266 6.69 14.85 14.04
CA GLY A 266 6.93 15.66 15.23
C GLY A 266 6.05 15.33 16.44
N PHE A 267 5.28 14.24 16.44
CA PHE A 267 4.41 13.89 17.58
C PHE A 267 5.13 13.83 18.94
N LYS A 268 6.23 13.07 19.03
CA LYS A 268 6.99 12.94 20.28
C LYS A 268 7.66 14.27 20.69
N PRO A 269 8.35 14.98 19.79
CA PRO A 269 8.83 16.34 20.09
C PRO A 269 7.72 17.29 20.55
N PHE A 270 6.54 17.26 19.92
CA PHE A 270 5.40 18.08 20.31
C PHE A 270 4.88 17.72 21.71
N GLN A 271 4.73 16.42 22.00
CA GLN A 271 4.36 15.95 23.34
C GLN A 271 5.36 16.42 24.42
N ALA A 272 6.65 16.40 24.09
CA ALA A 272 7.70 16.90 24.99
C ALA A 272 7.65 18.43 25.16
N ALA A 273 7.36 19.18 24.09
CA ALA A 273 7.17 20.63 24.15
C ALA A 273 5.97 21.01 25.02
N TYR A 274 4.82 20.34 24.84
CA TYR A 274 3.65 20.51 25.67
C TYR A 274 3.93 20.21 27.15
N SER A 275 4.57 19.06 27.43
CA SER A 275 4.91 18.67 28.81
C SER A 275 5.89 19.64 29.49
N ALA A 276 6.64 20.42 28.71
CA ALA A 276 7.54 21.45 29.19
C ALA A 276 6.90 22.84 29.29
N GLY A 277 5.59 22.99 29.05
CA GLY A 277 4.88 24.28 29.08
C GLY A 277 5.27 25.21 27.93
N ARG A 278 5.76 24.66 26.80
CA ARG A 278 6.17 25.44 25.63
C ARG A 278 5.07 25.66 24.59
N ILE A 279 3.83 25.26 24.90
CA ILE A 279 2.66 25.41 24.00
C ILE A 279 1.58 26.21 24.74
N PRO A 280 1.76 27.54 24.92
CA PRO A 280 0.91 28.35 25.80
C PRO A 280 -0.56 28.38 25.38
N PHE A 281 -0.85 28.18 24.09
CA PHE A 281 -2.22 28.15 23.59
C PHE A 281 -3.09 27.03 24.21
N LEU A 282 -2.45 25.93 24.65
CA LEU A 282 -3.13 24.82 25.30
C LEU A 282 -3.16 24.95 26.83
N ASP A 283 -2.42 25.91 27.39
CA ASP A 283 -2.41 26.14 28.83
C ASP A 283 -3.74 26.76 29.27
N TYR A 284 -4.19 26.36 30.45
CA TYR A 284 -5.38 26.92 31.06
C TYR A 284 -5.00 28.19 31.84
N ASP A 285 -5.55 29.32 31.40
CA ASP A 285 -5.48 30.56 32.18
C ASP A 285 -6.53 30.49 33.29
N ALA A 286 -6.08 30.25 34.52
CA ALA A 286 -6.95 30.14 35.69
C ALA A 286 -7.54 31.48 36.13
N ASP A 287 -6.98 32.60 35.66
CA ASP A 287 -7.45 33.95 36.01
C ASP A 287 -8.55 34.43 35.05
N ASP A 288 -8.70 33.79 33.88
CA ASP A 288 -9.81 34.02 32.95
C ASP A 288 -11.00 33.08 33.28
N LEU A 289 -11.95 33.60 34.06
CA LEU A 289 -13.16 32.87 34.46
C LEU A 289 -14.07 32.49 33.27
N ASP A 290 -13.90 33.14 32.11
CA ASP A 290 -14.63 32.83 30.89
C ASP A 290 -13.85 31.87 29.97
N ALA A 291 -12.60 31.51 30.33
CA ALA A 291 -11.79 30.57 29.57
C ALA A 291 -12.35 29.15 29.67
N VAL A 292 -12.61 28.56 28.50
CA VAL A 292 -12.94 27.14 28.34
C VAL A 292 -11.65 26.32 28.49
N PRO A 293 -11.54 25.46 29.54
CA PRO A 293 -10.34 24.63 29.73
C PRO A 293 -10.14 23.64 28.58
N VAL A 294 -8.89 23.27 28.32
CA VAL A 294 -8.51 22.27 27.32
C VAL A 294 -7.91 21.05 28.01
N ASP A 295 -8.60 19.90 27.94
CA ASP A 295 -8.07 18.61 28.35
C ASP A 295 -7.31 17.96 27.19
N VAL A 296 -5.98 17.99 27.25
CA VAL A 296 -5.10 17.50 26.18
C VAL A 296 -4.72 16.04 26.42
N ARG A 297 -4.88 15.20 25.38
CA ARG A 297 -4.52 13.78 25.41
C ARG A 297 -3.61 13.42 24.24
N PHE A 298 -2.59 12.63 24.53
CA PHE A 298 -1.66 12.09 23.54
C PHE A 298 -1.86 10.58 23.41
N VAL A 299 -2.10 10.11 22.18
CA VAL A 299 -2.26 8.69 21.86
C VAL A 299 -1.21 8.30 20.83
N ALA A 300 -0.24 7.50 21.26
CA ALA A 300 0.82 7.00 20.38
C ALA A 300 0.52 5.60 19.83
N SER A 301 1.34 5.21 18.86
CA SER A 301 1.32 3.93 18.16
C SER A 301 1.76 2.74 19.01
N THR A 302 2.62 2.99 19.98
CA THR A 302 3.17 1.96 20.85
C THR A 302 2.54 2.02 22.24
N SER A 303 2.06 0.87 22.71
CA SER A 303 1.39 0.65 24.00
C SER A 303 2.28 0.89 25.24
N ALA A 304 3.52 1.35 25.07
CA ALA A 304 4.41 1.69 26.17
C ALA A 304 4.19 3.14 26.59
N GLY A 305 3.32 3.35 27.59
CA GLY A 305 3.25 4.62 28.34
C GLY A 305 2.30 5.70 27.81
N THR A 306 1.42 5.40 26.85
CA THR A 306 0.38 6.36 26.39
C THR A 306 -1.02 5.97 26.83
N HIS A 307 -1.92 6.95 26.94
CA HIS A 307 -3.32 6.72 27.32
C HIS A 307 -3.97 5.75 26.33
N GLN A 308 -4.35 4.56 26.81
CA GLN A 308 -5.06 3.59 26.00
C GLN A 308 -6.52 4.03 25.83
N ILE A 309 -6.82 4.66 24.69
CA ILE A 309 -8.18 5.03 24.33
C ILE A 309 -8.96 3.81 23.83
N GLN A 310 -10.14 3.57 24.41
CA GLN A 310 -11.10 2.56 23.95
C GLN A 310 -11.97 3.16 22.84
N TRP A 311 -11.41 3.25 21.63
CA TRP A 311 -12.06 3.90 20.48
C TRP A 311 -13.45 3.34 20.16
N ASP A 312 -13.65 2.04 20.37
CA ASP A 312 -14.86 1.25 20.12
C ASP A 312 -15.80 1.13 21.32
N SER A 313 -15.55 1.85 22.42
CA SER A 313 -16.37 1.81 23.63
C SER A 313 -17.21 3.08 23.76
N TYR A 314 -18.51 2.96 23.48
CA TYR A 314 -19.45 4.08 23.62
C TYR A 314 -19.56 4.54 25.07
N ASP A 315 -19.60 3.60 26.02
CA ASP A 315 -19.68 3.89 27.46
C ASP A 315 -18.44 4.65 27.95
N PHE A 316 -17.26 4.32 27.42
CA PHE A 316 -16.03 5.09 27.67
C PHE A 316 -16.23 6.54 27.23
N TRP A 317 -16.54 6.78 25.94
CA TRP A 317 -16.68 8.14 25.42
C TRP A 317 -17.81 8.92 26.09
N LYS A 318 -18.95 8.29 26.32
CA LYS A 318 -20.08 8.92 27.02
C LYS A 318 -19.67 9.39 28.41
N ARG A 319 -18.92 8.59 29.16
CA ARG A 319 -18.40 8.99 30.48
C ARG A 319 -17.41 10.15 30.37
N GLU A 320 -16.39 10.03 29.53
CA GLU A 320 -15.36 11.05 29.35
C GLU A 320 -15.97 12.39 28.93
N MET A 321 -16.88 12.38 27.97
CA MET A 321 -17.49 13.59 27.42
C MET A 321 -18.55 14.18 28.35
N THR A 322 -19.18 13.37 29.20
CA THR A 322 -20.04 13.88 30.28
C THR A 322 -19.24 14.66 31.32
N VAL A 323 -18.03 14.17 31.66
CA VAL A 323 -17.12 14.90 32.56
C VAL A 323 -16.69 16.21 31.93
N ALA A 324 -16.23 16.19 30.68
CA ALA A 324 -15.83 17.40 29.95
C ALA A 324 -16.95 18.44 29.87
N ARG A 325 -18.16 18.03 29.50
CA ARG A 325 -19.34 18.91 29.45
C ARG A 325 -19.67 19.55 30.80
N ARG A 326 -19.59 18.78 31.89
CA ARG A 326 -19.82 19.32 33.25
C ARG A 326 -18.74 20.31 33.66
N ALA A 327 -17.50 20.04 33.28
CA ALA A 327 -16.37 20.94 33.50
C ALA A 327 -16.34 22.13 32.51
N LYS A 328 -17.29 22.20 31.57
CA LYS A 328 -17.29 23.14 30.43
C LYS A 328 -15.92 23.17 29.73
N SER A 329 -15.28 22.02 29.57
CA SER A 329 -14.00 21.88 28.90
C SER A 329 -14.14 21.24 27.53
N ILE A 330 -13.18 21.53 26.65
CA ILE A 330 -12.98 20.74 25.43
C ILE A 330 -11.91 19.68 25.67
N VAL A 331 -12.02 18.55 24.99
CA VAL A 331 -11.01 17.50 24.97
C VAL A 331 -10.32 17.53 23.62
N VAL A 332 -9.01 17.71 23.60
CA VAL A 332 -8.19 17.69 22.39
C VAL A 332 -7.32 16.45 22.40
N VAL A 333 -7.55 15.55 21.45
CA VAL A 333 -6.78 14.31 21.32
C VAL A 333 -5.82 14.43 20.15
N PHE A 334 -4.52 14.45 20.45
CA PHE A 334 -3.46 14.33 19.48
C PHE A 334 -3.13 12.87 19.23
N ILE A 335 -3.09 12.45 17.97
CA ILE A 335 -2.81 11.07 17.57
C ILE A 335 -1.62 11.00 16.60
N ASP A 336 -0.67 10.08 16.84
CA ASP A 336 0.41 9.76 15.89
C ASP A 336 0.02 8.68 14.88
N GLN A 337 -1.02 7.93 15.21
CA GLN A 337 -1.57 6.85 14.42
C GLN A 337 -3.06 7.07 14.27
N VAL A 338 -3.57 6.63 13.12
CA VAL A 338 -4.96 6.22 13.06
C VAL A 338 -5.07 5.01 13.99
N CYS A 339 -6.12 4.95 14.83
CA CYS A 339 -6.53 3.67 15.43
C CYS A 339 -6.45 2.57 14.36
N THR A 340 -6.22 1.31 14.73
CA THR A 340 -6.03 0.24 13.73
C THR A 340 -7.13 0.28 12.64
N ARG A 341 -6.79 0.02 11.36
CA ARG A 341 -7.66 0.18 10.15
C ARG A 341 -9.10 -0.36 10.28
N SER A 342 -9.36 -1.27 11.23
CA SER A 342 -10.66 -1.91 11.50
C SER A 342 -11.44 -1.32 12.70
N THR A 343 -10.86 -0.39 13.47
CA THR A 343 -11.50 0.13 14.68
C THR A 343 -12.52 1.21 14.35
N ASP A 344 -13.77 1.00 14.75
CA ASP A 344 -14.79 2.03 14.68
C ASP A 344 -14.61 3.04 15.82
N TRP A 345 -14.82 4.32 15.53
CA TRP A 345 -14.83 5.37 16.54
C TRP A 345 -16.24 5.51 17.09
N PHE A 346 -16.45 5.21 18.36
CA PHE A 346 -17.76 5.43 19.00
C PHE A 346 -17.86 6.84 19.59
N CYS A 347 -16.86 7.70 19.33
CA CYS A 347 -16.82 9.09 19.76
C CYS A 347 -17.51 10.10 18.81
N HIS A 348 -17.95 9.69 17.60
CA HIS A 348 -18.57 10.61 16.63
C HIS A 348 -19.65 11.54 17.20
N PRO A 349 -20.54 11.12 18.13
CA PRO A 349 -21.56 12.00 18.69
C PRO A 349 -21.02 13.18 19.50
N PHE A 350 -19.75 13.10 19.91
CA PHE A 350 -19.07 14.11 20.71
C PHE A 350 -18.05 14.89 19.90
N LEU A 351 -17.76 14.45 18.66
CA LEU A 351 -16.71 14.95 17.81
C LEU A 351 -17.16 16.24 17.09
N TYR A 352 -16.48 17.33 17.40
CA TYR A 352 -16.64 18.61 16.73
C TYR A 352 -15.90 18.63 15.40
N ALA A 353 -14.60 18.32 15.45
CA ALA A 353 -13.72 18.37 14.30
C ALA A 353 -12.72 17.21 14.29
N TYR A 354 -12.36 16.77 13.10
CA TYR A 354 -11.26 15.84 12.85
C TYR A 354 -10.28 16.46 11.85
N HIS A 355 -9.01 16.54 12.24
CA HIS A 355 -7.92 17.06 11.43
C HIS A 355 -6.94 15.95 11.08
N ASP A 356 -6.75 15.75 9.78
CA ASP A 356 -5.92 14.69 9.18
C ASP A 356 -5.08 15.29 8.04
N TYR A 357 -3.89 15.77 8.39
CA TYR A 357 -2.91 16.26 7.44
C TYR A 357 -1.94 15.17 6.99
N HIS A 358 -1.62 15.16 5.70
CA HIS A 358 -0.69 14.23 5.08
C HIS A 358 0.14 14.93 4.01
N ASP A 359 1.47 14.90 4.14
CA ASP A 359 2.38 15.46 3.12
C ASP A 359 2.72 14.42 2.03
N LYS A 360 3.22 13.24 2.43
CA LYS A 360 3.81 12.25 1.50
C LYS A 360 3.19 10.85 1.56
N SER A 361 1.97 10.74 2.06
CA SER A 361 1.31 9.43 2.23
C SER A 361 0.66 8.93 0.94
N ALA A 362 0.66 7.62 0.74
CA ALA A 362 -0.06 7.01 -0.38
C ALA A 362 -1.57 7.31 -0.29
N ILE A 363 -2.22 7.51 -1.43
CA ILE A 363 -3.65 7.88 -1.56
C ILE A 363 -4.54 6.97 -0.71
N ASN A 364 -4.38 5.64 -0.82
CA ASN A 364 -5.19 4.68 -0.05
C ASN A 364 -5.05 4.86 1.46
N THR A 365 -3.86 5.25 1.93
CA THR A 365 -3.61 5.52 3.35
C THR A 365 -4.32 6.79 3.79
N ILE A 366 -4.29 7.84 2.96
CA ILE A 366 -5.01 9.10 3.23
C ILE A 366 -6.52 8.84 3.25
N ILE A 367 -7.07 8.15 2.25
CA ILE A 367 -8.50 7.80 2.18
C ILE A 367 -8.97 7.10 3.46
N GLN A 368 -8.25 6.07 3.90
CA GLN A 368 -8.60 5.31 5.10
C GLN A 368 -8.50 6.14 6.38
N ALA A 369 -7.58 7.11 6.42
CA ALA A 369 -7.37 7.98 7.55
C ALA A 369 -8.39 9.12 7.62
N SER A 370 -8.56 9.86 6.54
CA SER A 370 -9.43 11.05 6.50
C SER A 370 -10.89 10.66 6.68
N LEU A 371 -11.30 9.53 6.10
CA LEU A 371 -12.66 9.04 6.21
C LEU A 371 -12.93 8.25 7.49
N ARG A 372 -12.05 8.33 8.50
CA ARG A 372 -12.36 7.85 9.85
C ARG A 372 -13.50 8.58 10.50
N ALA A 373 -13.68 9.86 10.18
CA ALA A 373 -14.86 10.61 10.57
C ALA A 373 -16.16 10.07 9.95
N SER A 374 -16.12 9.11 9.00
CA SER A 374 -17.35 8.56 8.43
C SER A 374 -18.10 7.69 9.44
N TYR A 375 -19.41 7.86 9.52
CA TYR A 375 -20.30 7.15 10.45
C TYR A 375 -21.63 6.79 9.81
N TYR A 376 -22.50 6.13 10.58
CA TYR A 376 -23.88 5.85 10.20
C TYR A 376 -24.82 6.52 11.19
N ILE A 377 -25.91 7.10 10.75
CA ILE A 377 -27.00 7.45 11.66
C ILE A 377 -27.66 6.17 12.17
N GLY A 378 -28.16 6.18 13.41
CA GLY A 378 -28.98 5.09 13.92
C GLY A 378 -28.23 3.80 14.21
N LYS A 379 -26.89 3.77 14.12
CA LYS A 379 -26.10 2.58 14.48
C LYS A 379 -26.42 2.17 15.91
N LYS A 380 -26.69 0.89 16.10
CA LYS A 380 -26.90 0.28 17.41
C LYS A 380 -25.67 -0.52 17.84
N ASN A 381 -25.40 -0.58 19.14
CA ASN A 381 -24.45 -1.51 19.71
C ASN A 381 -25.07 -2.92 19.79
N ASP A 382 -24.31 -3.90 20.27
CA ASP A 382 -24.77 -5.28 20.43
C ASP A 382 -25.96 -5.41 21.40
N ARG A 383 -26.19 -4.41 22.26
CA ARG A 383 -27.34 -4.33 23.18
C ARG A 383 -28.57 -3.69 22.53
N GLY A 384 -28.50 -3.27 21.27
CA GLY A 384 -29.57 -2.59 20.56
C GLY A 384 -29.70 -1.09 20.90
N GLU A 385 -28.79 -0.53 21.69
CA GLU A 385 -28.78 0.88 22.06
C GLU A 385 -28.14 1.70 20.95
N SER A 386 -28.69 2.87 20.67
CA SER A 386 -28.14 3.75 19.63
C SER A 386 -26.79 4.32 20.06
N VAL A 387 -25.72 3.98 19.32
CA VAL A 387 -24.34 4.48 19.50
C VAL A 387 -24.22 5.89 18.96
N TYR A 388 -24.86 6.17 17.83
CA TYR A 388 -24.79 7.46 17.16
C TYR A 388 -26.08 8.29 17.32
N GLY A 389 -27.06 7.87 18.12
CA GLY A 389 -28.38 8.48 18.07
C GLY A 389 -29.04 8.31 16.69
N MET A 390 -30.21 8.94 16.50
CA MET A 390 -30.89 9.05 15.21
C MET A 390 -30.59 10.38 14.51
N GLU A 391 -29.62 11.13 15.03
CA GLU A 391 -29.31 12.49 14.59
C GLU A 391 -28.02 12.54 13.78
N ASP A 392 -27.96 13.54 12.91
CA ASP A 392 -26.78 13.90 12.15
C ASP A 392 -25.71 14.53 13.07
N HIS A 393 -24.46 14.13 12.88
CA HIS A 393 -23.28 14.72 13.54
C HIS A 393 -22.45 15.49 12.52
N PRO A 394 -22.67 16.80 12.35
CA PRO A 394 -21.96 17.59 11.34
C PRO A 394 -20.52 17.86 11.80
N ILE A 395 -19.66 16.86 11.68
CA ILE A 395 -18.24 16.92 12.04
C ILE A 395 -17.51 17.78 11.01
N GLN A 396 -16.73 18.75 11.47
CA GLN A 396 -15.84 19.53 10.60
C GLN A 396 -14.64 18.66 10.22
N LEU A 397 -14.51 18.33 8.94
CA LEU A 397 -13.46 17.48 8.41
C LEU A 397 -12.36 18.35 7.79
N PHE A 398 -11.19 18.39 8.42
CA PHE A 398 -9.99 18.99 7.87
C PHE A 398 -9.15 17.85 7.28
N ALA A 399 -9.12 17.73 5.96
CA ALA A 399 -8.45 16.65 5.24
C ALA A 399 -8.01 17.13 3.85
N ASP A 400 -7.27 16.30 3.11
CA ASP A 400 -7.00 16.58 1.70
C ASP A 400 -8.31 16.59 0.89
N ILE A 401 -8.72 17.77 0.43
CA ILE A 401 -10.01 17.97 -0.23
C ILE A 401 -10.10 17.21 -1.55
N ASP A 402 -9.00 17.08 -2.28
CA ASP A 402 -8.97 16.36 -3.56
C ASP A 402 -9.20 14.87 -3.31
N ILE A 403 -8.62 14.32 -2.24
CA ILE A 403 -8.87 12.94 -1.83
C ILE A 403 -10.35 12.72 -1.43
N VAL A 404 -10.95 13.65 -0.69
CA VAL A 404 -12.37 13.55 -0.32
C VAL A 404 -13.26 13.63 -1.58
N ARG A 405 -12.98 14.56 -2.50
CA ARG A 405 -13.69 14.70 -3.79
C ARG A 405 -13.56 13.46 -4.67
N TYR A 406 -12.38 12.87 -4.68
CA TYR A 406 -12.13 11.62 -5.39
C TYR A 406 -12.96 10.46 -4.86
N VAL A 407 -12.98 10.25 -3.54
CA VAL A 407 -13.79 9.19 -2.94
C VAL A 407 -15.29 9.43 -3.13
N ALA A 408 -15.71 10.69 -3.18
CA ALA A 408 -17.08 11.07 -3.52
C ALA A 408 -17.43 10.89 -5.01
N GLY A 409 -16.44 10.58 -5.86
CA GLY A 409 -16.60 10.42 -7.31
C GLY A 409 -16.73 11.73 -8.07
N GLU A 410 -16.34 12.87 -7.49
CA GLU A 410 -16.39 14.18 -8.15
C GLU A 410 -15.20 14.43 -9.10
N ILE A 411 -14.06 13.79 -8.83
CA ILE A 411 -12.85 13.87 -9.66
C ILE A 411 -12.27 12.48 -9.90
N SER A 412 -11.47 12.31 -10.96
CA SER A 412 -10.84 11.03 -11.31
C SER A 412 -9.52 10.81 -10.56
N LEU A 413 -9.03 9.56 -10.54
CA LEU A 413 -7.72 9.24 -9.96
C LEU A 413 -6.59 10.00 -10.67
N ASP A 414 -6.66 10.14 -11.99
CA ASP A 414 -5.66 10.90 -12.76
C ASP A 414 -5.64 12.39 -12.39
N GLU A 415 -6.80 12.95 -12.05
CA GLU A 415 -6.89 14.32 -11.57
C GLU A 415 -6.26 14.47 -10.18
N VAL A 416 -6.56 13.56 -9.25
CA VAL A 416 -5.90 13.50 -7.93
C VAL A 416 -4.40 13.36 -8.10
N ASN A 417 -3.94 12.39 -8.89
CA ASN A 417 -2.52 12.13 -9.11
C ASN A 417 -1.82 13.37 -9.68
N ARG A 418 -2.42 14.07 -10.65
CA ARG A 418 -1.84 15.32 -11.18
C ARG A 418 -1.71 16.39 -10.10
N ARG A 419 -2.73 16.55 -9.25
CA ARG A 419 -2.75 17.56 -8.17
C ARG A 419 -1.77 17.20 -7.06
N VAL A 420 -1.79 15.96 -6.56
CA VAL A 420 -0.84 15.46 -5.55
C VAL A 420 0.60 15.53 -6.06
N SER A 421 0.86 15.12 -7.31
CA SER A 421 2.20 15.24 -7.92
C SER A 421 2.65 16.69 -8.06
N SER A 422 1.72 17.62 -8.34
CA SER A 422 2.05 19.05 -8.38
C SER A 422 2.40 19.60 -7.01
N ARG A 423 1.77 19.13 -5.92
CA ARG A 423 2.10 19.51 -4.54
C ARG A 423 3.53 19.07 -4.17
N ALA A 424 3.92 17.85 -4.57
CA ALA A 424 5.28 17.34 -4.36
C ALA A 424 6.36 18.11 -5.13
N GLY A 425 6.00 18.82 -6.21
CA GLY A 425 6.91 19.62 -7.03
C GLY A 425 7.06 21.09 -6.59
N VAL A 426 6.31 21.57 -5.60
CA VAL A 426 6.27 23.00 -5.21
C VAL A 426 7.24 23.35 -4.06
N GLN A 427 7.98 22.39 -3.50
CA GLN A 427 9.07 22.72 -2.57
C GLN A 427 10.40 23.01 -3.31
N ARG A 428 10.68 24.31 -3.49
CA ARG A 428 11.98 24.96 -3.76
C ARG A 428 12.78 24.48 -4.99
N ALA A 429 12.43 25.00 -6.17
CA ALA A 429 13.40 25.33 -7.22
C ALA A 429 12.86 26.48 -8.10
N ASP A 430 13.74 27.42 -8.41
CA ASP A 430 13.50 28.60 -9.26
C ASP A 430 12.90 28.18 -10.64
N PRO A 431 11.85 28.84 -11.18
CA PRO A 431 11.08 28.33 -12.33
C PRO A 431 11.80 28.31 -13.69
N THR A 432 13.10 28.55 -13.77
CA THR A 432 13.79 28.80 -15.04
C THR A 432 14.50 27.62 -15.68
N GLU A 433 14.58 26.43 -15.07
CA GLU A 433 15.46 25.37 -15.61
C GLU A 433 14.91 23.96 -15.86
N TRP A 434 13.62 23.68 -15.66
CA TRP A 434 13.14 22.29 -15.82
C TRP A 434 11.94 22.16 -16.72
N GLY A 435 12.17 21.60 -17.92
CA GLY A 435 11.06 21.34 -18.84
C GLY A 435 11.38 20.70 -20.19
N ARG A 436 12.46 19.93 -20.37
CA ARG A 436 12.56 18.96 -21.49
C ARG A 436 13.38 17.72 -21.09
N PRO A 437 12.92 16.49 -21.36
CA PRO A 437 13.80 15.33 -21.32
C PRO A 437 14.93 15.53 -22.33
N ILE A 438 16.17 15.56 -21.85
CA ILE A 438 17.35 15.63 -22.71
C ILE A 438 17.48 14.30 -23.43
N ARG A 439 16.98 14.22 -24.66
CA ARG A 439 17.39 13.18 -25.60
C ARG A 439 18.83 13.49 -26.04
N VAL A 440 19.79 12.76 -25.50
CA VAL A 440 21.15 12.75 -26.06
C VAL A 440 21.11 11.83 -27.27
N GLN A 441 21.00 12.40 -28.47
CA GLN A 441 21.15 11.65 -29.71
C GLN A 441 22.65 11.54 -30.00
N LEU A 442 23.25 10.41 -29.63
CA LEU A 442 24.62 10.09 -30.02
C LEU A 442 24.62 9.79 -31.52
N ARG A 443 25.49 10.46 -32.29
CA ARG A 443 25.73 10.08 -33.67
C ARG A 443 26.46 8.73 -33.69
N PRO A 444 26.26 7.88 -34.70
CA PRO A 444 26.98 6.60 -34.82
C PRO A 444 28.50 6.76 -34.73
N GLU A 445 29.02 7.89 -35.20
CA GLU A 445 30.43 8.30 -35.14
C GLU A 445 30.96 8.49 -33.70
N GLN A 446 30.07 8.84 -32.77
CA GLN A 446 30.36 9.11 -31.35
C GLN A 446 30.29 7.83 -30.51
N VAL A 447 29.89 6.71 -31.11
CA VAL A 447 29.90 5.38 -30.50
C VAL A 447 31.07 4.60 -31.11
N VAL A 448 32.29 4.97 -30.73
CA VAL A 448 33.47 4.15 -31.04
C VAL A 448 33.59 3.11 -29.92
N LEU A 449 33.09 1.90 -30.18
CA LEU A 449 33.44 0.72 -29.39
C LEU A 449 34.70 0.10 -30.01
N PRO A 450 35.89 0.24 -29.39
CA PRO A 450 37.05 -0.48 -29.88
C PRO A 450 36.87 -1.97 -29.51
N CYS A 451 36.36 -2.76 -30.46
CA CYS A 451 36.39 -4.22 -30.38
C CYS A 451 37.81 -4.67 -30.73
N PHE A 452 38.60 -5.02 -29.71
CA PHE A 452 39.87 -5.72 -29.91
C PHE A 452 39.61 -7.23 -29.85
N THR A 453 39.60 -7.89 -31.01
CA THR A 453 39.70 -9.35 -31.08
C THR A 453 41.16 -9.71 -31.35
N THR A 454 41.87 -10.19 -30.34
CA THR A 454 43.18 -10.81 -30.53
C THR A 454 43.26 -12.10 -29.74
N GLN A 455 43.54 -13.20 -30.45
CA GLN A 455 43.86 -14.49 -29.85
C GLN A 455 45.24 -14.38 -29.18
N LEU A 456 45.30 -14.51 -27.86
CA LEU A 456 46.55 -14.79 -27.16
C LEU A 456 46.81 -16.29 -27.24
N ARG A 457 47.89 -16.71 -27.91
CA ARG A 457 48.32 -18.10 -27.85
C ARG A 457 49.18 -18.29 -26.61
N SER A 458 49.05 -19.44 -25.95
CA SER A 458 49.89 -19.83 -24.82
C SER A 458 51.35 -19.93 -25.27
N GLY A 459 52.10 -18.84 -25.14
CA GLY A 459 53.49 -18.73 -25.61
C GLY A 459 53.95 -17.30 -25.91
N ASP A 460 53.05 -16.33 -25.98
CA ASP A 460 53.42 -14.94 -26.30
C ASP A 460 54.31 -14.32 -25.22
N SER A 461 55.41 -13.69 -25.65
CA SER A 461 56.41 -13.12 -24.76
C SER A 461 55.83 -11.98 -23.90
N GLY A 462 56.34 -11.79 -22.69
CA GLY A 462 55.90 -10.73 -21.76
C GLY A 462 56.02 -9.30 -22.31
N VAL A 463 56.63 -9.11 -23.48
CA VAL A 463 56.70 -7.83 -24.20
C VAL A 463 55.41 -7.58 -25.01
N GLN A 464 54.82 -8.61 -25.64
CA GLN A 464 53.57 -8.49 -26.41
C GLN A 464 52.36 -8.24 -25.49
N GLN A 465 52.30 -8.90 -24.33
CA GLN A 465 51.26 -8.64 -23.33
C GLN A 465 51.33 -7.21 -22.78
N ARG A 466 52.52 -6.67 -22.54
CA ARG A 466 52.69 -5.28 -22.07
C ARG A 466 52.32 -4.25 -23.13
N ALA A 467 52.63 -4.51 -24.41
CA ALA A 467 52.22 -3.66 -25.51
C ALA A 467 50.68 -3.61 -25.65
N MET A 468 50.01 -4.75 -25.45
CA MET A 468 48.54 -4.85 -25.48
C MET A 468 47.90 -4.13 -24.29
N ILE A 469 48.41 -4.32 -23.06
CA ILE A 469 47.95 -3.57 -21.88
C ILE A 469 48.11 -2.06 -22.10
N LYS A 470 49.21 -1.64 -22.72
CA LYS A 470 49.44 -0.23 -23.05
C LYS A 470 48.42 0.30 -24.06
N GLN A 471 47.99 -0.49 -25.06
CA GLN A 471 46.93 -0.10 -26.00
C GLN A 471 45.55 -0.04 -25.34
N ILE A 472 45.23 -0.96 -24.44
CA ILE A 472 43.97 -0.93 -23.67
C ILE A 472 43.92 0.30 -22.75
N LEU A 473 45.04 0.63 -22.09
CA LEU A 473 45.15 1.82 -21.25
C LEU A 473 45.04 3.11 -22.08
N LEU A 474 45.65 3.16 -23.27
CA LEU A 474 45.49 4.28 -24.19
C LEU A 474 44.04 4.44 -24.71
N ALA A 475 43.34 3.33 -24.93
CA ALA A 475 41.92 3.37 -25.29
C ALA A 475 41.04 3.83 -24.12
N ALA A 476 41.37 3.44 -22.88
CA ALA A 476 40.70 3.92 -21.68
C ALA A 476 40.95 5.42 -21.44
N ASP A 477 42.18 5.91 -21.66
CA ASP A 477 42.52 7.34 -21.60
C ASP A 477 41.79 8.14 -22.71
N GLY A 478 41.62 7.54 -23.89
CA GLY A 478 40.82 8.10 -24.99
C GLY A 478 39.34 8.23 -24.62
N LEU A 479 38.78 7.23 -23.92
CA LEU A 479 37.43 7.27 -23.36
C LEU A 479 37.30 8.34 -22.25
N ASP A 480 38.30 8.48 -21.37
CA ASP A 480 38.35 9.51 -20.32
C ASP A 480 38.41 10.93 -20.90
N ASN A 481 39.06 11.11 -22.05
CA ASN A 481 39.10 12.40 -22.76
C ASN A 481 37.77 12.69 -23.48
N MET A 482 37.16 11.68 -24.13
CA MET A 482 35.81 11.80 -24.71
C MET A 482 34.76 12.12 -23.65
N GLN A 483 34.82 11.45 -22.49
CA GLN A 483 33.93 11.70 -21.36
C GLN A 483 34.09 13.13 -20.83
N ARG A 484 35.33 13.62 -20.71
CA ARG A 484 35.59 15.02 -20.34
C ARG A 484 35.06 16.00 -21.36
N GLU A 485 35.25 15.79 -22.66
CA GLU A 485 34.74 16.71 -23.70
C GLU A 485 33.20 16.71 -23.80
N ILE A 486 32.56 15.55 -23.66
CA ILE A 486 31.09 15.42 -23.72
C ILE A 486 30.43 16.03 -22.47
N LEU A 487 31.09 15.97 -21.31
CA LEU A 487 30.54 16.40 -20.02
C LEU A 487 31.04 17.78 -19.55
N ALA A 488 32.08 18.37 -20.15
CA ALA A 488 32.64 19.69 -19.77
C ALA A 488 31.68 20.88 -19.95
N GLY A 489 30.45 20.68 -20.44
CA GLY A 489 29.40 21.69 -20.48
C GLY A 489 28.27 21.48 -19.47
N ARG A 490 28.30 20.41 -18.66
CA ARG A 490 27.19 20.04 -17.77
C ARG A 490 27.79 19.49 -16.47
N ASN A 491 27.79 20.30 -15.42
CA ASN A 491 28.24 19.93 -14.07
C ASN A 491 27.51 18.67 -13.57
N LEU A 492 28.06 17.50 -13.88
CA LEU A 492 27.53 16.20 -13.53
C LEU A 492 28.73 15.27 -13.35
N ALA A 493 29.24 15.15 -12.13
CA ALA A 493 29.63 13.84 -11.54
C ALA A 493 30.58 13.95 -10.34
N THR A 494 30.42 13.00 -9.41
CA THR A 494 31.48 12.47 -8.54
C THR A 494 31.84 11.03 -8.97
N LYS A 495 33.13 10.69 -9.02
CA LYS A 495 33.66 9.34 -9.35
C LYS A 495 33.95 8.53 -8.07
N ARG A 496 33.58 7.25 -8.03
CA ARG A 496 34.16 6.26 -7.09
C ARG A 496 34.68 5.05 -7.86
N THR A 497 35.90 4.62 -7.53
CA THR A 497 36.57 3.46 -8.17
C THR A 497 36.89 2.43 -7.09
N TYR A 498 36.54 1.17 -7.30
CA TYR A 498 36.93 0.06 -6.41
C TYR A 498 37.94 -0.84 -7.14
N ARG A 499 39.09 -1.12 -6.49
CA ARG A 499 40.09 -2.08 -6.99
C ARG A 499 39.83 -3.46 -6.40
N ALA A 500 39.86 -4.48 -7.25
CA ALA A 500 39.47 -5.86 -6.98
C ALA A 500 40.41 -6.68 -6.05
N ASN A 501 41.19 -6.05 -5.18
CA ASN A 501 42.12 -6.79 -4.31
C ASN A 501 41.59 -7.05 -2.89
N ASN A 502 40.36 -6.64 -2.54
CA ASN A 502 39.81 -6.78 -1.18
C ASN A 502 38.33 -7.27 -1.15
N LEU A 503 37.95 -8.26 -1.95
CA LEU A 503 36.58 -8.80 -1.96
C LEU A 503 36.54 -10.32 -1.78
N THR A 504 37.03 -10.84 -0.66
CA THR A 504 36.76 -12.23 -0.22
C THR A 504 35.43 -12.38 0.53
N GLY A 505 34.71 -11.28 0.85
CA GLY A 505 33.45 -11.33 1.61
C GLY A 505 32.16 -11.12 0.79
N GLY A 506 32.24 -10.65 -0.45
CA GLY A 506 31.05 -10.17 -1.21
C GLY A 506 30.51 -11.12 -2.27
N ILE A 507 31.24 -12.17 -2.65
CA ILE A 507 30.89 -13.03 -3.78
C ILE A 507 29.77 -14.03 -3.43
N HIS A 508 29.58 -14.36 -2.16
CA HIS A 508 28.53 -15.30 -1.73
C HIS A 508 27.10 -14.77 -1.94
N HIS A 509 26.86 -13.46 -1.84
CA HIS A 509 25.49 -12.92 -1.95
C HIS A 509 24.96 -12.79 -3.38
N VAL A 510 25.84 -12.76 -4.38
CA VAL A 510 25.43 -12.68 -5.80
C VAL A 510 25.22 -14.07 -6.38
N HIS A 511 25.99 -15.06 -5.93
CA HIS A 511 25.85 -16.44 -6.39
C HIS A 511 24.53 -17.10 -5.95
N ASP A 512 24.00 -16.75 -4.77
CA ASP A 512 22.72 -17.27 -4.25
C ASP A 512 21.47 -16.73 -4.96
N ARG A 513 21.58 -15.53 -5.58
CA ARG A 513 20.47 -14.96 -6.37
C ARG A 513 20.36 -15.54 -7.77
N TRP A 514 21.41 -16.17 -8.28
CA TRP A 514 21.42 -16.75 -9.63
C TRP A 514 21.17 -18.26 -9.64
N SER A 515 21.54 -18.99 -8.58
CA SER A 515 21.32 -20.43 -8.46
C SER A 515 19.89 -20.84 -8.02
N SER A 516 19.03 -19.90 -7.63
CA SER A 516 17.64 -20.16 -7.24
C SER A 516 16.62 -20.10 -8.40
N GLY A 517 17.05 -19.75 -9.61
CA GLY A 517 16.24 -19.83 -10.83
C GLY A 517 16.13 -21.25 -11.39
N ARG A 518 15.39 -22.14 -10.71
CA ARG A 518 15.06 -23.46 -11.26
C ARG A 518 14.15 -23.31 -12.48
N SER A 519 14.73 -23.40 -13.68
CA SER A 519 13.95 -23.66 -14.90
C SER A 519 13.49 -25.13 -14.88
N SER A 520 12.19 -25.34 -14.86
CA SER A 520 11.57 -26.64 -15.09
C SER A 520 11.70 -27.04 -16.56
N LYS A 521 12.72 -27.84 -16.88
CA LYS A 521 12.68 -28.82 -17.98
C LYS A 521 13.17 -30.16 -17.43
N PRO A 522 12.42 -31.27 -17.63
CA PRO A 522 12.90 -32.60 -17.30
C PRO A 522 13.86 -33.08 -18.40
N GLY A 523 15.10 -33.39 -18.04
CA GLY A 523 16.09 -34.03 -18.91
C GLY A 523 17.07 -33.05 -19.56
N GLY A 524 18.27 -32.96 -18.98
CA GLY A 524 19.38 -32.16 -19.49
C GLY A 524 20.24 -31.67 -18.34
N GLY A 525 21.10 -32.54 -17.80
CA GLY A 525 22.10 -32.12 -16.82
C GLY A 525 23.06 -31.11 -17.45
N ILE A 526 23.34 -30.02 -16.74
CA ILE A 526 24.46 -29.13 -17.08
C ILE A 526 25.74 -29.91 -16.75
N PRO A 527 26.68 -30.10 -17.69
CA PRO A 527 27.96 -30.74 -17.41
C PRO A 527 28.74 -29.96 -16.34
N SER A 528 29.45 -30.67 -15.48
CA SER A 528 30.26 -30.17 -14.35
C SER A 528 31.42 -29.24 -14.72
N ASP A 529 31.58 -28.86 -16.00
CA ASP A 529 32.83 -28.29 -16.52
C ASP A 529 32.74 -26.80 -16.84
N TRP A 530 31.64 -26.14 -16.47
CA TRP A 530 31.53 -24.68 -16.52
C TRP A 530 32.19 -24.06 -15.27
N MET A 531 33.52 -24.16 -15.19
CA MET A 531 34.31 -23.29 -14.31
C MET A 531 34.42 -21.91 -14.96
N PHE A 532 33.80 -20.90 -14.36
CA PHE A 532 34.08 -19.50 -14.70
C PHE A 532 35.53 -19.16 -14.29
N ASP A 533 36.41 -18.89 -15.26
CA ASP A 533 37.75 -18.33 -14.99
C ASP A 533 37.62 -16.92 -14.39
N GLN A 534 38.46 -16.62 -13.39
CA GLN A 534 38.46 -15.45 -12.50
C GLN A 534 38.87 -14.12 -13.19
N ARG A 535 38.61 -13.94 -14.49
CA ARG A 535 39.09 -12.78 -15.28
C ARG A 535 38.00 -11.89 -15.87
N HIS A 536 36.88 -11.75 -15.18
CA HIS A 536 35.84 -10.81 -15.58
C HIS A 536 35.97 -9.51 -14.78
N SER A 537 36.12 -8.38 -15.47
CA SER A 537 36.00 -7.04 -14.89
C SER A 537 34.62 -6.48 -15.24
N LEU A 538 33.80 -6.19 -14.24
CA LEU A 538 32.51 -5.51 -14.41
C LEU A 538 32.70 -4.01 -14.18
N PHE A 539 32.22 -3.17 -15.09
CA PHE A 539 32.22 -1.72 -14.93
C PHE A 539 30.77 -1.22 -14.77
N TRP A 540 30.59 -0.23 -13.91
CA TRP A 540 29.30 0.38 -13.59
C TRP A 540 29.43 1.87 -13.88
N ILE A 541 28.42 2.46 -14.53
CA ILE A 541 28.29 3.91 -14.68
C ILE A 541 26.93 4.29 -14.11
N ASP A 542 26.95 4.94 -12.94
CA ASP A 542 25.77 5.55 -12.36
C ASP A 542 25.59 6.95 -12.96
N ILE A 543 24.44 7.19 -13.60
CA ILE A 543 24.05 8.54 -14.02
C ILE A 543 23.20 9.12 -12.89
N ALA A 544 23.84 9.89 -12.01
CA ALA A 544 23.15 10.69 -11.01
C ALA A 544 22.70 12.01 -11.63
N GLN A 545 21.43 12.39 -11.43
CA GLN A 545 21.02 13.79 -11.52
C GLN A 545 21.39 14.46 -10.20
N GLU A 546 22.02 15.64 -10.23
CA GLU A 546 22.54 16.28 -9.01
C GLU A 546 21.48 16.66 -7.95
N ASN A 547 20.18 16.53 -8.23
CA ASN A 547 19.11 16.90 -7.29
C ASN A 547 18.20 15.76 -6.81
N THR A 548 18.61 14.49 -6.95
CA THR A 548 17.78 13.33 -6.52
C THR A 548 18.15 12.72 -5.18
N ASN A 549 18.92 13.41 -4.31
CA ASN A 549 19.34 12.90 -2.99
C ASN A 549 19.89 11.45 -3.03
N GLY A 550 20.62 11.10 -4.10
CA GLY A 550 21.26 9.79 -4.23
C GLY A 550 20.40 8.68 -4.86
N ILE A 551 19.23 8.99 -5.44
CA ILE A 551 18.46 8.01 -6.23
C ILE A 551 18.92 8.07 -7.70
N PRO A 552 19.50 6.99 -8.27
CA PRO A 552 19.95 6.96 -9.66
C PRO A 552 18.75 7.09 -10.62
N ALA A 553 18.87 7.93 -11.65
CA ALA A 553 17.81 8.12 -12.66
C ALA A 553 17.70 6.93 -13.65
N GLY A 554 18.55 5.93 -13.47
CA GLY A 554 18.62 4.69 -14.25
C GLY A 554 20.02 4.10 -14.19
N THR A 555 20.13 2.78 -14.30
CA THR A 555 21.42 2.06 -14.35
C THR A 555 21.57 1.42 -15.73
N VAL A 556 22.68 1.68 -16.40
CA VAL A 556 23.03 1.00 -17.67
C VAL A 556 24.08 -0.06 -17.37
N TYR A 557 23.79 -1.30 -17.75
CA TYR A 557 24.71 -2.42 -17.59
C TYR A 557 25.52 -2.61 -18.88
N ILE A 558 26.84 -2.60 -18.77
CA ILE A 558 27.74 -2.96 -19.86
C ILE A 558 28.58 -4.16 -19.39
N THR A 559 28.25 -5.34 -19.90
CA THR A 559 29.02 -6.58 -19.65
C THR A 559 30.04 -6.79 -20.76
N TYR A 560 31.30 -7.01 -20.39
CA TYR A 560 32.33 -7.53 -21.29
C TYR A 560 32.50 -9.03 -21.03
N GLY A 561 32.28 -9.84 -22.07
CA GLY A 561 32.66 -11.25 -22.08
C GLY A 561 33.82 -11.45 -23.07
N LEU A 562 34.87 -12.15 -22.65
CA LEU A 562 35.82 -12.73 -23.59
C LEU A 562 35.22 -14.05 -24.08
N VAL A 563 34.90 -14.13 -25.37
CA VAL A 563 34.50 -15.38 -26.01
C VAL A 563 35.76 -16.01 -26.60
N SER A 564 36.10 -17.23 -26.17
CA SER A 564 37.03 -18.07 -26.91
C SER A 564 36.22 -18.95 -27.85
N ASP A 565 36.24 -18.62 -29.14
CA ASP A 565 35.66 -19.49 -30.17
C ASP A 565 36.67 -20.57 -30.52
N ASP A 566 36.38 -21.83 -30.17
CA ASP A 566 37.03 -22.98 -30.81
C ASP A 566 36.24 -23.49 -32.02
N ASP A 567 34.96 -23.10 -32.17
CA ASP A 567 34.14 -23.46 -33.32
C ASP A 567 33.47 -22.19 -33.89
N GLY A 568 33.86 -21.79 -35.10
CA GLY A 568 33.48 -20.52 -35.72
C GLY A 568 32.00 -20.36 -36.07
N GLU A 569 31.15 -20.14 -35.06
CA GLU A 569 29.77 -19.65 -35.22
C GLU A 569 29.59 -18.26 -34.60
N THR A 570 28.89 -17.38 -35.32
CA THR A 570 28.63 -16.01 -34.90
C THR A 570 27.47 -15.97 -33.89
N TYR A 571 27.74 -15.64 -32.63
CA TYR A 571 26.69 -15.44 -31.62
C TYR A 571 26.18 -14.01 -31.60
N THR A 572 24.86 -13.83 -31.67
CA THR A 572 24.19 -12.53 -31.47
C THR A 572 23.83 -12.39 -29.99
N HIS A 573 24.41 -11.43 -29.28
CA HIS A 573 23.99 -11.10 -27.91
C HIS A 573 22.72 -10.23 -27.94
N HIS A 574 21.64 -10.73 -27.35
CA HIS A 574 20.47 -9.90 -27.04
C HIS A 574 20.65 -9.24 -25.67
N LEU A 575 20.67 -7.90 -25.63
CA LEU A 575 20.49 -7.14 -24.40
C LEU A 575 19.06 -7.36 -23.90
N ARG A 576 18.89 -8.01 -22.75
CA ARG A 576 17.62 -8.07 -22.03
C ARG A 576 17.49 -6.82 -21.15
N ASN A 577 16.56 -5.94 -21.51
CA ASN A 577 16.07 -4.91 -20.59
C ASN A 577 15.04 -5.51 -19.62
N GLY A 578 14.99 -4.98 -18.40
CA GLY A 578 13.92 -5.26 -17.44
C GLY A 578 12.54 -4.84 -17.98
N PRO A 579 11.44 -5.21 -17.29
CA PRO A 579 10.09 -5.04 -17.80
C PRO A 579 9.76 -3.54 -17.97
N GLY A 580 9.47 -3.10 -19.19
CA GLY A 580 9.01 -1.74 -19.52
C GLY A 580 9.82 -0.98 -20.58
N GLY A 581 11.00 -1.47 -21.01
CA GLY A 581 11.83 -0.78 -22.01
C GLY A 581 11.60 -1.26 -23.44
N ARG A 582 11.38 -0.34 -24.40
CA ARG A 582 11.40 -0.66 -25.84
C ARG A 582 12.80 -1.15 -26.27
N SER A 583 12.84 -2.18 -27.12
CA SER A 583 14.08 -2.78 -27.63
C SER A 583 14.84 -1.81 -28.54
N LEU A 584 16.16 -1.70 -28.34
CA LEU A 584 17.08 -1.11 -29.31
C LEU A 584 17.79 -2.27 -30.02
N SER A 585 17.51 -2.48 -31.30
CA SER A 585 18.25 -3.43 -32.13
C SER A 585 19.28 -2.66 -32.96
N ILE A 586 20.56 -3.00 -32.83
CA ILE A 586 21.63 -2.47 -33.69
C ILE A 586 21.95 -3.54 -34.72
N PHE A 587 21.71 -3.24 -36.00
CA PHE A 587 22.12 -4.11 -37.11
C PHE A 587 23.52 -3.68 -37.58
N GLY A 588 24.49 -4.58 -37.50
CA GLY A 588 25.74 -4.45 -38.23
C GLY A 588 25.54 -4.93 -39.66
N LEU A 589 25.86 -4.10 -40.65
CA LEU A 589 26.02 -4.55 -42.03
C LEU A 589 27.35 -5.32 -42.16
N PRO A 590 27.40 -6.42 -42.94
CA PRO A 590 28.65 -7.11 -43.22
C PRO A 590 29.52 -6.26 -44.14
N ARG A 591 30.85 -6.45 -44.05
CA ARG A 591 31.82 -5.83 -44.94
C ARG A 591 31.64 -6.27 -46.39
#